data_AF-A0A9D1IQ65-F1
#
_entry.id   AF-A0A9D1IQ65-F1
#
_cell.length_a   1.000
_cell.length_b   1.000
_cell.length_c   1.000
_cell.angle_alpha   90.00
_cell.angle_beta   90.00
_cell.angle_gamma   90.00
#
_symmetry.space_group_name_H-M   'P 1'
#
loop_
_entity.id
_entity.type
_entity.pdbx_description
1 polymer ?
#
loop_
_entity_poly.entity_id
_entity_poly.type
_entity_poly.pdbx_seq_one_letter_code
_entity_poly.pdbx_strand_id
1 'polypeptide(L)'
;MVPTLLPEKQGVSFHSWQITQGSGVLADPGAVSTTFRMPAEDVTLTAGVGQNPADVNGDSQVDVADVMSLAQQIVNGSTSTQYDFNQDGILDVLDVMTLAQQIVNQTV
;
A
#
# COMPACT_ATOMS: atom_id res chain seq x y z
N MET A 1 5.42 29.95 4.09
CA MET A 1 5.23 29.15 2.86
C MET A 1 4.58 27.85 3.30
N VAL A 2 3.40 27.54 2.78
CA VAL A 2 2.76 26.23 3.02
C VAL A 2 3.34 25.28 1.97
N PRO A 3 3.83 24.08 2.32
CA PRO A 3 4.31 23.13 1.33
C PRO A 3 3.17 22.84 0.35
N THR A 4 3.41 23.09 -0.94
CA THR A 4 2.50 22.63 -2.00
C THR A 4 2.59 21.12 -2.02
N LEU A 5 1.53 20.44 -1.55
CA LEU A 5 1.42 18.99 -1.69
C LEU A 5 1.50 18.68 -3.20
N LEU A 6 2.42 17.80 -3.59
CA LEU A 6 2.40 17.23 -4.93
C LEU A 6 1.00 16.62 -5.15
N PRO A 7 0.41 16.72 -6.35
CA PRO A 7 -0.83 16.01 -6.63
C PRO A 7 -0.62 14.54 -6.28
N GLU A 8 -1.55 13.94 -5.55
CA GLU A 8 -1.53 12.50 -5.28
C GLU A 8 -1.27 11.77 -6.58
N LYS A 9 -0.13 11.08 -6.65
CA LYS A 9 0.14 10.20 -7.78
C LYS A 9 -0.84 9.04 -7.62
N GLN A 10 -1.83 8.96 -8.50
CA GLN A 10 -2.90 7.96 -8.39
C GLN A 10 -2.35 6.55 -8.14
N GLY A 11 -2.98 5.86 -7.17
CA GLY A 11 -2.61 4.55 -6.63
C GLY A 11 -1.40 4.52 -5.68
N VAL A 12 -0.61 5.58 -5.55
CA VAL A 12 0.57 5.54 -4.66
C VAL A 12 0.13 5.95 -3.25
N SER A 13 -0.18 4.95 -2.43
CA SER A 13 -0.51 5.11 -1.03
C SER A 13 0.73 5.31 -0.14
N PHE A 14 0.56 5.99 0.97
CA PHE A 14 1.58 6.06 2.02
C PHE A 14 1.68 4.71 2.72
N HIS A 15 2.89 4.18 2.86
CA HIS A 15 3.15 2.87 3.48
C HIS A 15 3.76 3.00 4.87
N SER A 16 4.83 3.79 5.02
CA SER A 16 5.47 4.02 6.32
C SER A 16 6.48 5.17 6.30
N TRP A 17 6.79 5.70 7.48
CA TRP A 17 7.91 6.59 7.76
C TRP A 17 9.12 5.76 8.17
N GLN A 18 10.27 6.01 7.55
CA GLN A 18 11.54 5.37 7.92
C GLN A 18 12.59 6.42 8.28
N ILE A 19 13.28 6.20 9.40
CA ILE A 19 14.46 6.98 9.78
C ILE A 19 15.65 6.30 9.12
N THR A 20 16.22 6.95 8.10
CA THR A 20 17.33 6.40 7.31
C THR A 20 18.69 6.87 7.82
N GLN A 21 18.72 7.93 8.64
CA GLN A 21 19.91 8.42 9.34
C GLN A 21 19.51 9.05 10.67
N GLY A 22 20.34 8.87 11.69
CA GLY A 22 20.13 9.39 13.04
C GLY A 22 19.19 8.52 13.86
N SER A 23 18.75 9.04 14.99
CA SER A 23 17.80 8.38 15.90
C SER A 23 16.52 9.21 16.07
N GLY A 24 15.54 8.66 16.79
CA GLY A 24 14.31 9.36 17.12
C GLY A 24 13.16 8.41 17.35
N VAL A 25 12.02 8.97 17.76
CA VAL A 25 10.81 8.20 18.03
C VAL A 25 9.67 8.79 17.23
N LEU A 26 9.07 7.96 16.38
CA LEU A 26 7.80 8.21 15.72
C LEU A 26 6.70 7.62 16.59
N ALA A 27 5.64 8.38 16.87
CA ALA A 27 4.50 7.88 17.64
C ALA A 27 3.84 6.68 16.94
N ASP A 28 3.69 6.80 15.62
CA ASP A 28 3.26 5.70 14.74
C ASP A 28 3.94 5.87 13.35
N PRO A 29 4.91 5.03 12.98
CA PRO A 29 5.55 5.12 11.67
C PRO A 29 4.64 4.68 10.52
N GLY A 30 3.53 3.96 10.77
CA GLY A 30 2.57 3.53 9.73
C GLY A 30 1.47 4.55 9.43
N ALA A 31 1.32 5.59 10.27
CA ALA A 31 0.29 6.60 10.07
C ALA A 31 0.68 7.66 9.04
N VAL A 32 -0.26 8.00 8.15
CA VAL A 32 -0.12 9.08 7.14
C VAL A 32 0.27 10.42 7.78
N SER A 33 -0.17 10.66 9.01
CA SER A 33 0.25 11.77 9.86
C SER A 33 0.72 11.24 11.21
N THR A 34 1.92 11.65 11.65
CA THR A 34 2.52 11.17 12.89
C THR A 34 3.31 12.27 13.60
N THR A 35 3.65 12.03 14.87
CA THR A 35 4.49 12.93 15.66
C THR A 35 5.90 12.37 15.74
N PHE A 36 6.89 13.19 15.42
CA PHE A 36 8.30 12.86 15.57
C PHE A 36 8.92 13.61 16.75
N ARG A 37 9.60 12.88 17.64
CA ARG A 37 10.36 13.50 18.74
C ARG A 37 11.81 13.70 18.32
N MET A 38 12.18 14.95 18.13
CA MET A 38 13.50 15.37 17.64
C MET A 38 14.61 15.05 18.65
N PRO A 39 15.70 14.37 18.25
CA PRO A 39 16.91 14.23 19.07
C PRO A 39 17.84 15.45 18.92
N ALA A 40 19.02 15.40 19.55
CA ALA A 40 20.04 16.45 19.48
C ALA A 40 20.97 16.35 18.24
N GLU A 41 20.90 15.25 17.48
CA GLU A 41 21.69 14.99 16.28
C GLU A 41 20.86 15.21 15.00
N ASP A 42 21.55 15.25 13.86
CA ASP A 42 20.89 15.35 12.55
C ASP A 42 20.14 14.06 12.20
N VAL A 43 18.94 14.20 11.65
CA VAL A 43 18.05 13.08 11.30
C VAL A 43 17.54 13.22 9.88
N THR A 44 17.51 12.10 9.15
CA THR A 44 16.86 12.00 7.83
C THR A 44 15.65 11.07 7.94
N LEU A 45 14.46 11.60 7.63
CA LEU A 45 13.22 10.83 7.51
C LEU A 45 12.86 10.66 6.03
N THR A 46 12.46 9.45 5.66
CA THR A 46 12.01 9.07 4.33
C THR A 46 10.58 8.54 4.41
N ALA A 47 9.69 9.08 3.57
CA ALA A 47 8.37 8.51 3.37
C ALA A 47 8.47 7.34 2.38
N GLY A 48 8.11 6.14 2.82
CA GLY A 48 7.81 5.01 1.96
C GLY A 48 6.44 5.23 1.33
N VAL A 49 6.45 5.54 0.02
CA VAL A 49 5.24 5.67 -0.79
C VAL A 49 5.24 4.56 -1.83
N GLY A 50 4.15 3.80 -1.92
CA GLY A 50 4.05 2.62 -2.77
C GLY A 50 2.60 2.25 -3.07
N GLN A 51 2.40 1.52 -4.16
CA GLN A 51 1.12 0.86 -4.42
C GLN A 51 1.02 -0.29 -3.43
N ASN A 52 -0.08 -0.39 -2.68
CA ASN A 52 -0.37 -1.62 -1.97
C ASN A 52 -0.67 -2.68 -3.04
N PRO A 53 0.00 -3.83 -3.10
CA PRO A 53 -0.30 -4.85 -4.10
C PRO A 53 -1.77 -5.31 -4.06
N ALA A 54 -2.43 -5.19 -2.90
CA ALA A 54 -3.84 -5.49 -2.70
C ALA A 54 -4.81 -4.38 -3.17
N ASP A 55 -4.33 -3.16 -3.37
CA ASP A 55 -5.09 -2.05 -3.98
C ASP A 55 -4.98 -2.20 -5.51
N VAL A 56 -5.85 -3.03 -6.06
CA VAL A 56 -5.83 -3.41 -7.48
C VAL A 56 -6.45 -2.31 -8.33
N ASN A 57 -7.36 -1.52 -7.78
CA ASN A 57 -8.09 -0.48 -8.50
C ASN A 57 -7.40 0.91 -8.42
N GLY A 58 -6.44 1.09 -7.51
CA GLY A 58 -5.63 2.30 -7.32
C GLY A 58 -6.32 3.40 -6.52
N ASP A 59 -7.36 3.08 -5.74
CA ASP A 59 -8.17 4.05 -4.98
C ASP A 59 -7.67 4.33 -3.55
N SER A 60 -6.52 3.76 -3.18
CA SER A 60 -5.88 3.87 -1.86
C SER A 60 -6.66 3.23 -0.70
N GLN A 61 -7.68 2.43 -1.00
CA GLN A 61 -8.35 1.55 -0.05
C GLN A 61 -8.11 0.09 -0.46
N VAL A 62 -8.29 -0.83 0.48
CA VAL A 62 -8.23 -2.27 0.21
C VAL A 62 -9.58 -2.84 0.57
N ASP A 63 -10.43 -3.03 -0.42
CA ASP A 63 -11.82 -3.41 -0.24
C ASP A 63 -12.39 -4.30 -1.37
N VAL A 64 -13.70 -4.54 -1.34
CA VAL A 64 -14.37 -5.43 -2.30
C VAL A 64 -14.23 -4.94 -3.76
N ALA A 65 -14.04 -3.64 -3.99
CA ALA A 65 -13.79 -3.10 -5.32
C ALA A 65 -12.46 -3.60 -5.92
N ASP A 66 -11.46 -3.91 -5.08
CA ASP A 66 -10.20 -4.52 -5.55
C ASP A 66 -10.41 -5.95 -6.02
N VAL A 67 -11.22 -6.73 -5.27
CA VAL A 67 -11.60 -8.10 -5.65
C VAL A 67 -12.30 -8.10 -7.00
N MET A 68 -13.21 -7.15 -7.22
CA MET A 68 -13.92 -7.00 -8.49
C MET A 68 -12.98 -6.59 -9.63
N SER A 69 -12.02 -5.71 -9.35
CA SER A 69 -11.03 -5.26 -10.34
C SER A 69 -10.10 -6.41 -10.74
N LEU A 70 -9.66 -7.22 -9.78
CA LEU A 70 -8.86 -8.42 -10.02
C LEU A 70 -9.64 -9.47 -10.83
N ALA A 71 -10.90 -9.72 -10.48
CA ALA A 71 -11.77 -10.61 -11.25
C ALA A 71 -11.92 -10.14 -12.70
N GLN A 72 -12.08 -8.83 -12.93
CA GLN A 72 -12.13 -8.26 -14.28
C GLN A 72 -10.82 -8.46 -15.05
N GLN A 73 -9.66 -8.41 -14.38
CA GLN A 73 -8.38 -8.68 -15.03
C GLN A 73 -8.28 -10.10 -15.58
N ILE A 74 -8.75 -11.09 -14.82
CA ILE A 74 -8.81 -12.50 -15.25
C ILE A 74 -9.76 -12.64 -16.44
N VAL A 75 -10.94 -12.03 -16.35
CA VAL A 75 -11.92 -12.05 -17.46
C VAL A 75 -11.36 -11.40 -18.73
N ASN A 76 -10.55 -10.35 -18.58
CA ASN A 76 -9.87 -9.68 -19.68
C ASN A 76 -8.65 -10.45 -20.22
N GLY A 77 -8.29 -11.59 -19.62
CA GLY A 77 -7.15 -12.40 -20.03
C GLY A 77 -5.79 -11.80 -19.70
N SER A 78 -5.71 -10.94 -18.66
CA SER A 78 -4.43 -10.47 -18.12
C SER A 78 -3.63 -11.67 -17.60
N THR A 79 -2.31 -11.65 -17.81
CA THR A 79 -1.39 -12.67 -17.28
C THR A 79 -0.33 -12.04 -16.39
N SER A 80 -0.65 -10.88 -15.81
CA SER A 80 0.29 -10.15 -14.98
C SER A 80 0.50 -10.88 -13.67
N THR A 81 1.73 -11.35 -13.45
CA THR A 81 2.15 -12.00 -12.19
C THR A 81 2.22 -11.03 -11.02
N GLN A 82 2.01 -9.73 -11.23
CA GLN A 82 1.91 -8.77 -10.13
C GLN A 82 0.62 -8.92 -9.31
N TYR A 83 -0.37 -9.62 -9.86
CA TYR A 83 -1.66 -9.91 -9.23
C TYR A 83 -1.82 -11.39 -8.84
N ASP A 84 -0.71 -12.11 -8.82
CA ASP A 84 -0.61 -13.49 -8.32
C ASP A 84 -0.47 -13.44 -6.80
N PHE A 85 -1.62 -13.47 -6.11
CA PHE A 85 -1.69 -13.35 -4.65
C PHE A 85 -1.39 -14.68 -3.96
N ASN A 86 -1.65 -15.82 -4.62
CA ASN A 86 -1.39 -17.15 -4.07
C ASN A 86 0.04 -17.67 -4.39
N GLN A 87 0.78 -16.96 -5.24
CA GLN A 87 2.15 -17.22 -5.68
C GLN A 87 2.34 -18.54 -6.44
N ASP A 88 1.34 -18.96 -7.22
CA ASP A 88 1.42 -20.18 -8.04
C ASP A 88 1.98 -19.94 -9.46
N GLY A 89 2.21 -18.68 -9.82
CA GLY A 89 2.75 -18.25 -11.10
C GLY A 89 1.70 -18.01 -12.19
N ILE A 90 0.41 -18.11 -11.87
CA ILE A 90 -0.71 -17.93 -12.79
C ILE A 90 -1.70 -16.93 -12.18
N LEU A 91 -2.28 -16.06 -13.00
CA LEU A 91 -3.37 -15.18 -12.58
C LEU A 91 -4.72 -15.89 -12.78
N ASP A 92 -5.38 -16.32 -11.70
CA ASP A 92 -6.66 -17.05 -11.74
C ASP A 92 -7.63 -16.76 -10.58
N VAL A 93 -8.72 -17.52 -10.49
CA VAL A 93 -9.78 -17.33 -9.48
C VAL A 93 -9.27 -17.55 -8.05
N LEU A 94 -8.20 -18.32 -7.85
CA LEU A 94 -7.58 -18.50 -6.53
C LEU A 94 -6.93 -17.22 -6.02
N ASP A 95 -6.41 -16.36 -6.90
CA ASP A 95 -5.92 -15.04 -6.52
C ASP A 95 -7.02 -14.14 -5.99
N VAL A 96 -8.17 -14.15 -6.67
CA VAL A 96 -9.37 -13.41 -6.25
C VAL A 96 -9.82 -13.85 -4.87
N MET A 97 -9.82 -15.16 -4.61
CA MET A 97 -10.18 -15.70 -3.29
C MET A 97 -9.16 -15.31 -2.21
N THR A 98 -7.88 -15.29 -2.55
CA THR A 98 -6.81 -14.92 -1.63
C THR A 98 -6.93 -13.45 -1.22
N LEU A 99 -7.11 -12.56 -2.20
CA LEU A 99 -7.34 -11.13 -1.94
C LEU A 99 -8.62 -10.90 -1.12
N ALA A 100 -9.72 -11.57 -1.47
CA ALA A 100 -10.97 -11.48 -0.72
C ALA A 100 -10.80 -11.91 0.75
N GLN A 101 -10.04 -12.97 1.01
CA GLN A 101 -9.75 -13.42 2.37
C GLN A 101 -8.86 -12.44 3.14
N GLN A 102 -7.90 -11.80 2.48
CA GLN A 102 -7.10 -10.73 3.10
C GLN A 102 -7.96 -9.55 3.54
N ILE A 103 -8.89 -9.09 2.69
CA ILE A 103 -9.80 -7.99 3.01
C ILE A 103 -10.72 -8.36 4.18
N VAL A 104 -11.28 -9.58 4.18
CA VAL A 104 -12.13 -10.04 5.29
C VAL A 104 -11.35 -10.10 6.60
N ASN A 105 -10.11 -10.59 6.59
CA ASN A 105 -9.27 -10.68 7.78
C ASN A 105 -8.81 -9.30 8.32
N GLN A 106 -8.89 -8.23 7.54
CA GLN A 106 -8.59 -6.86 8.01
C GLN A 106 -9.74 -6.25 8.85
N THR A 107 -10.93 -6.85 8.84
CA THR A 107 -12.12 -6.34 9.55
C THR A 107 -12.36 -6.97 10.93
N VAL A 108 -11.40 -7.75 11.46
CA VAL A 108 -11.52 -8.49 12.73
C VAL A 108 -10.49 -8.05 13.77
#